data_AF-A0A7C6YUN7-F1
#
_entry.id   AF-A0A7C6YUN7-F1
#
_cell.length_a   1.000
_cell.length_b   1.000
_cell.length_c   1.000
_cell.angle_alpha   90.00
_cell.angle_beta   90.00
_cell.angle_gamma   90.00
#
_symmetry.space_group_name_H-M   'P 1'
#
loop_
_entity.id
_entity.type
_entity.pdbx_description
1 polymer ?
#
loop_
_entity_poly.entity_id
_entity_poly.type
_entity_poly.pdbx_seq_one_letter_code
_entity_poly.pdbx_strand_id
1 'polypeptide(L)'
;MRKSAYLLIVVFVLSSLALAAPPEKEEQVVAALVLFDGSQWSETFSPQEFSTFYMLANEDNVVNFTKTKVYFWPITQEYMPDYYDLDEELDGTLEVYKGNKLVAEIEKQDYNFAYPSGYYGGRPEMRIGEEAHKAAEAYQKEVEAYYQRVMDYQSALEDYRLALDEFWENPEAYKGREDEIPREPNQPDFPVYYATEVQSGYLLNLEPGTYTVQLKDKPETKRTAEVFSPRREGPGYEIRPAQKWTFPLNSNEIKETVYISGKQTVYITPFNGLEVNQYKYSKLKKLPSILSGRGGELRYFWMQLDYIQDATLQVFKDGNLITEADLKQWYVQQTPDAALGYEIIEFDVKELGERPPSFEGYKLELDGSGRYSFRLVDKDGNVLANSERLIRSIGSRSRFFAILLPLIPLLVGFLIWIWRSSLSASEKGTDKTSAPQAV
;
A
#
# COMPACT_ATOMS: atom_id res chain seq x y z
N MET A 1 -17.19 43.68 -41.84
CA MET A 1 -17.59 43.71 -40.41
C MET A 1 -18.86 42.91 -40.11
N ARG A 2 -19.97 43.08 -40.83
CA ARG A 2 -21.23 42.33 -40.54
C ARG A 2 -21.09 40.79 -40.60
N LYS A 3 -20.40 40.23 -41.59
CA LYS A 3 -20.23 38.76 -41.73
C LYS A 3 -19.40 38.12 -40.59
N SER A 4 -18.41 38.84 -40.07
CA SER A 4 -17.57 38.39 -38.95
C SER A 4 -18.35 38.37 -37.63
N ALA A 5 -19.28 39.32 -37.43
CA ALA A 5 -20.14 39.35 -36.26
C ALA A 5 -21.14 38.18 -36.23
N TYR A 6 -21.70 37.79 -37.38
CA TYR A 6 -22.56 36.60 -37.47
C TYR A 6 -21.79 35.30 -37.19
N LEU A 7 -20.54 35.19 -37.67
CA LEU A 7 -19.70 34.03 -37.38
C LEU A 7 -19.39 33.93 -35.88
N LEU A 8 -19.11 35.06 -35.23
CA LEU A 8 -18.82 35.12 -33.78
C LEU A 8 -20.05 34.77 -32.94
N ILE A 9 -21.25 35.20 -33.35
CA ILE A 9 -22.51 34.84 -32.69
C ILE A 9 -22.81 33.34 -32.88
N VAL A 10 -22.59 32.78 -34.07
CA VAL A 10 -22.78 31.34 -34.32
C VAL A 10 -21.78 30.51 -33.51
N VAL A 11 -20.52 30.94 -33.39
CA VAL A 11 -19.52 30.29 -32.52
C VAL A 11 -19.92 30.40 -31.05
N PHE A 12 -20.44 31.55 -30.59
CA PHE A 12 -20.91 31.73 -29.21
C PHE A 12 -22.13 30.87 -28.88
N VAL A 13 -23.08 30.75 -29.81
CA VAL A 13 -24.30 29.93 -29.68
C VAL A 13 -23.98 28.43 -29.76
N LEU A 14 -22.99 28.03 -30.56
CA LEU A 14 -22.48 26.65 -30.59
C LEU A 14 -21.70 26.31 -29.31
N SER A 15 -20.97 27.26 -28.71
CA SER A 15 -20.29 27.03 -27.44
C SER A 15 -21.24 27.00 -26.24
N SER A 16 -22.42 27.62 -26.31
CA SER A 16 -23.43 27.57 -25.23
C SER A 16 -24.28 26.29 -25.22
N LEU A 17 -24.25 25.49 -26.31
CA LEU A 17 -24.86 24.15 -26.36
C LEU A 17 -23.94 23.06 -25.81
N ALA A 18 -22.71 23.40 -25.42
CA ALA A 18 -21.79 22.52 -24.70
C ALA A 18 -21.93 22.67 -23.17
N LEU A 19 -23.07 23.14 -22.66
CA LEU A 19 -23.47 22.86 -21.29
C LEU A 19 -23.73 21.35 -21.24
N ALA A 20 -22.83 20.61 -20.58
CA ALA A 20 -22.94 19.17 -20.40
C ALA A 20 -24.35 18.83 -19.91
N ALA A 21 -25.16 18.21 -20.77
CA ALA A 21 -26.43 17.66 -20.34
C ALA A 21 -26.13 16.69 -19.17
N PRO A 22 -26.96 16.69 -18.11
CA PRO A 22 -26.79 15.73 -17.04
C PRO A 22 -26.74 14.31 -17.65
N PRO A 23 -25.84 13.45 -17.18
CA PRO A 23 -25.65 12.13 -17.79
C PRO A 23 -26.97 11.36 -17.73
N GLU A 24 -27.25 10.60 -18.79
CA GLU A 24 -28.44 9.75 -18.84
C GLU A 24 -28.34 8.69 -17.75
N LYS A 25 -29.37 8.62 -16.90
CA LYS A 25 -29.46 7.71 -15.77
C LYS A 25 -30.43 6.60 -16.10
N GLU A 26 -30.00 5.35 -15.94
CA GLU A 26 -30.82 4.17 -16.18
C GLU A 26 -31.07 3.42 -14.87
N GLU A 27 -32.31 2.98 -14.64
CA GLU A 27 -32.61 2.10 -13.49
C GLU A 27 -32.01 0.71 -13.72
N GLN A 28 -31.17 0.27 -12.80
CA GLN A 28 -30.50 -1.03 -12.84
C GLN A 28 -30.53 -1.69 -11.46
N VAL A 29 -30.62 -3.01 -11.44
CA VAL A 29 -30.23 -3.81 -10.26
C VAL A 29 -28.73 -3.99 -10.30
N VAL A 30 -28.04 -3.50 -9.28
CA VAL A 30 -26.59 -3.60 -9.10
C VAL A 30 -26.27 -4.51 -7.92
N ALA A 31 -25.06 -5.08 -7.90
CA ALA A 31 -24.53 -5.65 -6.67
C ALA A 31 -23.66 -4.59 -5.97
N ALA A 32 -24.02 -4.17 -4.77
CA ALA A 32 -23.17 -3.39 -3.88
C ALA A 32 -22.18 -4.35 -3.21
N LEU A 33 -20.88 -4.03 -3.27
CA LEU A 33 -19.81 -4.96 -2.93
C LEU A 33 -18.89 -4.33 -1.89
N VAL A 34 -18.63 -5.05 -0.81
CA VAL A 34 -17.64 -4.70 0.21
C VAL A 34 -16.63 -5.83 0.25
N LEU A 35 -15.51 -5.65 -0.46
CA LEU A 35 -14.59 -6.74 -0.79
C LEU A 35 -13.27 -6.57 -0.07
N PHE A 36 -12.76 -7.66 0.52
CA PHE A 36 -11.47 -7.67 1.17
C PHE A 36 -10.35 -7.58 0.13
N ASP A 37 -9.46 -6.59 0.28
CA ASP A 37 -8.38 -6.29 -0.67
C ASP A 37 -6.99 -6.80 -0.23
N GLY A 38 -6.93 -7.54 0.87
CA GLY A 38 -5.68 -8.02 1.45
C GLY A 38 -5.25 -7.23 2.69
N SER A 39 -5.73 -6.00 2.85
CA SER A 39 -5.50 -5.18 4.04
C SER A 39 -6.81 -4.80 4.72
N GLN A 40 -7.80 -4.36 3.95
CA GLN A 40 -9.08 -3.89 4.47
C GLN A 40 -10.20 -4.20 3.48
N TRP A 41 -11.42 -3.81 3.83
CA TRP A 41 -12.55 -3.88 2.91
C TRP A 41 -12.65 -2.61 2.09
N SER A 42 -12.77 -2.78 0.78
CA SER A 42 -12.99 -1.70 -0.19
C SER A 42 -14.40 -1.82 -0.75
N GLU A 43 -15.08 -0.68 -0.83
CA GLU A 43 -16.40 -0.60 -1.45
C GLU A 43 -16.28 -0.46 -2.98
N THR A 44 -17.10 -1.21 -3.69
CA THR A 44 -17.31 -1.06 -5.13
C THR A 44 -18.72 -1.56 -5.48
N PHE A 45 -19.08 -1.56 -6.76
CA PHE A 45 -20.35 -2.14 -7.18
C PHE A 45 -20.25 -2.75 -8.58
N SER A 46 -21.14 -3.70 -8.87
CA SER A 46 -21.27 -4.40 -10.14
C SER A 46 -22.52 -3.93 -10.88
N PRO A 47 -22.39 -2.95 -11.80
CA PRO A 47 -23.47 -2.55 -12.70
C PRO A 47 -23.73 -3.64 -13.74
N GLN A 48 -24.80 -3.51 -14.54
CA GLN A 48 -25.15 -4.52 -15.53
C GLN A 48 -24.06 -4.72 -16.60
N GLU A 49 -23.33 -3.66 -16.94
CA GLU A 49 -22.23 -3.66 -17.91
C GLU A 49 -21.00 -4.43 -17.41
N PHE A 50 -20.87 -4.59 -16.08
CA PHE A 50 -19.80 -5.33 -15.43
C PHE A 50 -20.35 -6.40 -14.49
N SER A 51 -20.98 -7.42 -15.06
CA SER A 51 -21.63 -8.51 -14.31
C SER A 51 -20.68 -9.51 -13.64
N THR A 52 -19.36 -9.41 -13.89
CA THR A 52 -18.33 -10.23 -13.24
C THR A 52 -17.51 -9.39 -12.28
N PHE A 53 -17.57 -9.71 -10.98
CA PHE A 53 -16.75 -9.09 -9.95
C PHE A 53 -15.66 -10.06 -9.45
N TYR A 54 -14.63 -9.52 -8.80
CA TYR A 54 -13.44 -10.26 -8.40
C TYR A 54 -13.23 -10.12 -6.91
N MET A 55 -12.97 -11.22 -6.21
CA MET A 55 -12.77 -11.24 -4.76
C MET A 55 -11.59 -12.12 -4.38
N LEU A 56 -10.91 -11.78 -3.28
CA LEU A 56 -9.91 -12.66 -2.70
C LEU A 56 -10.59 -13.87 -2.06
N ALA A 57 -9.96 -15.03 -2.22
CA ALA A 57 -10.46 -16.28 -1.66
C ALA A 57 -10.31 -16.33 -0.13
N ASN A 58 -11.16 -17.14 0.50
CA ASN A 58 -11.04 -17.57 1.91
C ASN A 58 -11.11 -16.42 2.94
N GLU A 59 -11.78 -15.33 2.57
CA GLU A 59 -12.00 -14.14 3.39
C GLU A 59 -13.48 -13.75 3.30
N ASP A 60 -14.02 -13.13 4.35
CA ASP A 60 -15.41 -12.68 4.37
C ASP A 60 -15.58 -11.42 3.53
N ASN A 61 -16.49 -11.47 2.56
CA ASN A 61 -16.84 -10.37 1.66
C ASN A 61 -18.34 -10.13 1.72
N VAL A 62 -18.81 -8.90 1.57
CA VAL A 62 -20.24 -8.60 1.58
C VAL A 62 -20.70 -8.32 0.16
N VAL A 63 -21.81 -8.94 -0.21
CA VAL A 63 -22.54 -8.65 -1.45
C VAL A 63 -23.96 -8.33 -1.09
N ASN A 64 -24.48 -7.19 -1.52
CA ASN A 64 -25.90 -6.84 -1.44
C ASN A 64 -26.43 -6.49 -2.83
N PHE A 65 -27.73 -6.63 -3.04
CA PHE A 65 -28.35 -6.28 -4.32
C PHE A 65 -29.27 -5.09 -4.12
N THR A 66 -29.06 -4.05 -4.93
CA THR A 66 -29.78 -2.79 -4.81
C THR A 66 -30.29 -2.40 -6.17
N LYS A 67 -31.56 -2.00 -6.25
CA LYS A 67 -32.10 -1.29 -7.40
C LYS A 67 -31.76 0.19 -7.23
N THR A 68 -30.99 0.74 -8.17
CA THR A 68 -30.56 2.15 -8.17
C THR A 68 -30.54 2.70 -9.60
N LYS A 69 -30.26 3.99 -9.75
CA LYS A 69 -29.97 4.59 -11.05
C LYS A 69 -28.46 4.58 -11.29
N VAL A 70 -28.05 4.15 -12.48
CA VAL A 70 -26.64 4.09 -12.90
C VAL A 70 -26.45 5.03 -14.08
N TYR A 71 -25.34 5.74 -14.09
CA TYR A 71 -24.94 6.58 -15.22
C TYR A 71 -23.46 6.48 -15.49
N PHE A 72 -23.06 6.73 -16.74
CA PHE A 72 -21.65 6.76 -17.12
C PHE A 72 -21.08 8.17 -16.92
N TRP A 73 -19.95 8.27 -16.21
CA TRP A 73 -19.19 9.51 -16.03
C TRP A 73 -18.02 9.60 -17.01
N PRO A 74 -18.09 10.45 -18.06
CA PRO A 74 -17.10 10.42 -19.15
C PRO A 74 -15.69 10.86 -18.75
N ILE A 75 -15.55 11.70 -17.70
CA ILE A 75 -14.25 12.26 -17.29
C ILE A 75 -13.34 11.18 -16.70
N THR A 76 -13.89 10.33 -15.84
CA THR A 76 -13.14 9.24 -15.19
C THR A 76 -13.35 7.88 -15.87
N GLN A 77 -14.23 7.83 -16.88
CA GLN A 77 -14.60 6.63 -17.64
C GLN A 77 -15.09 5.49 -16.74
N GLU A 78 -16.04 5.82 -15.85
CA GLU A 78 -16.61 4.89 -14.89
C GLU A 78 -18.13 5.01 -14.80
N TYR A 79 -18.78 3.90 -14.48
CA TYR A 79 -20.18 3.90 -14.10
C TYR A 79 -20.30 4.32 -12.64
N MET A 80 -21.29 5.16 -12.36
CA MET A 80 -21.57 5.70 -11.04
C MET A 80 -22.99 5.33 -10.63
N PRO A 81 -23.19 4.87 -9.39
CA PRO A 81 -24.53 4.67 -8.84
C PRO A 81 -25.04 6.01 -8.31
N ASP A 82 -26.36 6.18 -8.33
CA ASP A 82 -27.05 7.30 -7.71
C ASP A 82 -28.01 6.80 -6.63
N TYR A 83 -27.41 6.41 -5.50
CA TYR A 83 -28.13 5.99 -4.31
C TYR A 83 -28.94 7.14 -3.67
N TYR A 84 -28.68 8.41 -4.02
CA TYR A 84 -29.51 9.51 -3.55
C TYR A 84 -30.85 9.61 -4.29
N ASP A 85 -30.87 9.28 -5.58
CA ASP A 85 -32.07 9.33 -6.43
C ASP A 85 -32.89 8.03 -6.30
N LEU A 86 -32.24 6.87 -6.19
CA LEU A 86 -32.89 5.58 -5.95
C LEU A 86 -31.95 4.61 -5.22
N ASP A 87 -32.39 4.09 -4.07
CA ASP A 87 -31.66 3.10 -3.27
C ASP A 87 -32.66 2.12 -2.63
N GLU A 88 -33.13 1.18 -3.44
CA GLU A 88 -34.05 0.12 -3.01
C GLU A 88 -33.31 -1.20 -2.88
N GLU A 89 -32.96 -1.59 -1.66
CA GLU A 89 -32.33 -2.87 -1.40
C GLU A 89 -33.29 -4.04 -1.67
N LEU A 90 -32.77 -5.10 -2.30
CA LEU A 90 -33.51 -6.31 -2.62
C LEU A 90 -33.21 -7.41 -1.60
N ASP A 91 -34.25 -7.84 -0.89
CA ASP A 91 -34.18 -8.95 0.05
C ASP A 91 -34.47 -10.31 -0.60
N GLY A 92 -33.97 -11.37 0.03
CA GLY A 92 -34.19 -12.76 -0.35
C GLY A 92 -33.13 -13.69 0.25
N THR A 93 -33.06 -14.91 -0.26
CA THR A 93 -31.95 -15.83 0.02
C THR A 93 -30.95 -15.76 -1.14
N LEU A 94 -29.67 -15.58 -0.85
CA LEU A 94 -28.62 -15.60 -1.86
C LEU A 94 -28.27 -17.04 -2.22
N GLU A 95 -28.40 -17.41 -3.49
CA GLU A 95 -27.98 -18.69 -4.02
C GLU A 95 -26.60 -18.57 -4.69
N VAL A 96 -25.69 -19.47 -4.33
CA VAL A 96 -24.35 -19.55 -4.89
C VAL A 96 -24.19 -20.86 -5.66
N TYR A 97 -23.83 -20.76 -6.94
CA TYR A 97 -23.64 -21.90 -7.83
C TYR A 97 -22.20 -22.02 -8.31
N LYS A 98 -21.67 -23.24 -8.35
CA LYS A 98 -20.41 -23.58 -9.03
C LYS A 98 -20.73 -24.41 -10.27
N GLY A 99 -20.68 -23.78 -11.44
CA GLY A 99 -21.29 -24.34 -12.65
C GLY A 99 -22.80 -24.46 -12.46
N ASN A 100 -23.37 -25.66 -12.67
CA ASN A 100 -24.81 -25.91 -12.48
C ASN A 100 -25.16 -26.46 -11.09
N LYS A 101 -24.19 -26.56 -10.18
CA LYS A 101 -24.40 -27.11 -8.83
C LYS A 101 -24.59 -25.96 -7.84
N LEU A 102 -25.72 -25.92 -7.15
CA LEU A 102 -25.93 -25.08 -5.96
C LEU A 102 -24.96 -25.54 -4.86
N VAL A 103 -24.12 -24.63 -4.37
CA VAL A 103 -23.11 -24.90 -3.34
C VAL A 103 -23.40 -24.22 -2.02
N ALA A 104 -24.20 -23.13 -2.01
CA ALA A 104 -24.66 -22.48 -0.79
C ALA A 104 -25.99 -21.75 -1.01
N GLU A 105 -26.79 -21.68 0.05
CA GLU A 105 -27.89 -20.73 0.23
C GLU A 105 -27.54 -19.89 1.46
N ILE A 106 -27.55 -18.55 1.32
CA ILE A 106 -27.01 -17.63 2.32
C ILE A 106 -28.08 -16.61 2.67
N GLU A 107 -28.40 -16.54 3.96
CA GLU A 107 -29.21 -15.48 4.55
C GLU A 107 -28.32 -14.31 4.95
N LYS A 108 -28.92 -13.12 5.04
CA LYS A 108 -28.20 -11.95 5.54
C LYS A 108 -27.74 -12.16 6.98
N GLN A 109 -26.58 -11.58 7.29
CA GLN A 109 -26.05 -11.51 8.64
C GLN A 109 -25.66 -10.08 8.96
N ASP A 110 -25.84 -9.73 10.22
CA ASP A 110 -25.37 -8.45 10.75
C ASP A 110 -23.85 -8.45 10.82
N TYR A 111 -23.23 -7.33 10.46
CA TYR A 111 -21.79 -7.16 10.53
C TYR A 111 -21.42 -5.70 10.79
N ASN A 112 -20.21 -5.46 11.26
CA ASN A 112 -19.59 -4.13 11.27
C ASN A 112 -18.07 -4.24 11.14
N PHE A 113 -17.40 -3.10 11.01
CA PHE A 113 -15.96 -3.01 11.03
C PHE A 113 -15.51 -2.38 12.35
N ALA A 114 -14.72 -3.12 13.12
CA ALA A 114 -14.06 -2.65 14.32
C ALA A 114 -12.61 -2.25 14.01
N TYR A 115 -12.15 -1.16 14.61
CA TYR A 115 -10.82 -0.58 14.42
C TYR A 115 -10.16 -0.46 15.81
N PRO A 116 -9.50 -1.52 16.30
CA PRO A 116 -8.95 -1.57 17.65
C PRO A 116 -7.95 -0.47 17.96
N SER A 117 -7.13 -0.12 16.98
CA SER A 117 -6.10 0.93 17.06
C SER A 117 -6.57 2.26 16.46
N GLY A 118 -7.87 2.43 16.24
CA GLY A 118 -8.46 3.57 15.58
C GLY A 118 -8.47 3.48 14.06
N TYR A 119 -9.24 4.36 13.43
CA TYR A 119 -9.57 4.29 12.00
C TYR A 119 -8.34 4.28 11.07
N TYR A 120 -7.25 4.91 11.49
CA TYR A 120 -5.98 4.97 10.73
C TYR A 120 -4.83 4.19 11.39
N GLY A 121 -5.07 3.52 12.51
CA GLY A 121 -4.00 2.96 13.34
C GLY A 121 -3.72 1.47 13.15
N GLY A 122 -4.42 0.80 12.22
CA GLY A 122 -4.18 -0.61 11.93
C GLY A 122 -5.23 -1.22 11.02
N ARG A 123 -5.11 -2.54 10.83
CA ARG A 123 -6.05 -3.33 10.04
C ARG A 123 -7.40 -3.43 10.77
N PRO A 124 -8.53 -3.13 10.09
CA PRO A 124 -9.85 -3.36 10.67
C PRO A 124 -10.16 -4.85 10.82
N GLU A 125 -11.13 -5.14 11.68
CA GLU A 125 -11.69 -6.47 11.89
C GLU A 125 -13.18 -6.45 11.54
N MET A 126 -13.63 -7.35 10.65
CA MET A 126 -15.06 -7.58 10.45
C MET A 126 -15.59 -8.38 11.63
N ARG A 127 -16.60 -7.86 12.32
CA ARG A 127 -17.35 -8.60 13.34
C ARG A 127 -18.71 -8.98 12.76
N ILE A 128 -19.22 -10.15 13.14
CA ILE A 128 -20.44 -10.73 12.57
C ILE A 128 -21.40 -11.10 13.71
N GLY A 129 -22.70 -10.92 13.47
CA GLY A 129 -23.77 -11.25 14.40
C GLY A 129 -23.63 -10.52 15.73
N GLU A 130 -23.71 -11.26 16.83
CA GLU A 130 -23.63 -10.71 18.19
C GLU A 130 -22.33 -9.93 18.46
N GLU A 131 -21.21 -10.34 17.86
CA GLU A 131 -19.94 -9.63 18.03
C GLU A 131 -19.95 -8.26 17.34
N ALA A 132 -20.74 -8.08 16.28
CA ALA A 132 -20.94 -6.78 15.64
C ALA A 132 -21.69 -5.81 16.57
N HIS A 133 -22.79 -6.30 17.17
CA HIS A 133 -23.57 -5.53 18.14
C HIS A 133 -22.73 -5.14 19.37
N LYS A 134 -21.96 -6.07 19.92
CA LYS A 134 -21.03 -5.78 21.04
C LYS A 134 -19.98 -4.74 20.66
N ALA A 135 -19.40 -4.84 19.47
CA ALA A 135 -18.39 -3.91 19.01
C ALA A 135 -18.94 -2.48 18.85
N ALA A 136 -20.16 -2.34 18.32
CA ALA A 136 -20.85 -1.06 18.20
C ALA A 136 -21.23 -0.49 19.58
N GLU A 137 -21.79 -1.31 20.47
CA GLU A 137 -22.14 -0.89 21.83
C GLU A 137 -20.91 -0.47 22.65
N ALA A 138 -19.79 -1.19 22.51
CA ALA A 138 -18.54 -0.85 23.17
C ALA A 138 -18.01 0.52 22.71
N TYR A 139 -18.08 0.81 21.41
CA TYR A 139 -17.69 2.13 20.89
C TYR A 139 -18.61 3.24 21.41
N GLN A 140 -19.93 3.02 21.37
CA GLN A 140 -20.92 3.98 21.86
C GLN A 140 -20.68 4.34 23.34
N LYS A 141 -20.40 3.34 24.19
CA LYS A 141 -20.06 3.56 25.60
C LYS A 141 -18.79 4.38 25.78
N GLU A 142 -17.76 4.15 24.97
CA GLU A 142 -16.52 4.92 25.04
C GLU A 142 -16.72 6.37 24.57
N VAL A 143 -17.55 6.59 23.55
CA VAL A 143 -17.94 7.94 23.10
C VAL A 143 -18.69 8.68 24.19
N GLU A 144 -19.66 8.03 24.85
CA GLU A 144 -20.39 8.61 25.98
C GLU A 144 -19.46 8.95 27.15
N ALA A 145 -18.55 8.05 27.51
CA ALA A 145 -17.54 8.29 28.53
C ALA A 145 -16.59 9.44 28.16
N TYR A 146 -16.19 9.56 26.90
CA TYR A 146 -15.39 10.68 26.40
C TYR A 146 -16.12 12.00 26.54
N TYR A 147 -17.38 12.09 26.14
CA TYR A 147 -18.16 13.33 26.31
C TYR A 147 -18.29 13.72 27.77
N GLN A 148 -18.44 12.76 28.69
CA GLN A 148 -18.40 13.04 30.13
C GLN A 148 -17.05 13.64 30.55
N ARG A 149 -15.92 13.06 30.12
CA ARG A 149 -14.58 13.61 30.39
C ARG A 149 -14.40 15.02 29.82
N VAL A 150 -14.98 15.31 28.65
CA VAL A 150 -14.97 16.66 28.05
C VAL A 150 -15.74 17.65 28.91
N MET A 151 -16.92 17.29 29.42
CA MET A 151 -17.68 18.16 30.32
C MET A 151 -16.91 18.43 31.62
N ASP A 152 -16.31 17.38 32.21
CA ASP A 152 -15.50 17.50 33.43
C ASP A 152 -14.28 18.41 33.19
N TYR A 153 -13.61 18.25 32.05
CA TYR A 153 -12.50 19.11 31.61
C TYR A 153 -12.94 20.57 31.44
N GLN A 154 -14.10 20.83 30.82
CA GLN A 154 -14.62 22.19 30.66
C GLN A 154 -14.90 22.85 32.01
N SER A 155 -15.44 22.11 32.97
CA SER A 155 -15.62 22.60 34.35
C SER A 155 -14.27 22.91 35.01
N ALA A 156 -13.31 21.98 34.92
CA ALA A 156 -11.98 22.17 35.49
C ALA A 156 -11.23 23.35 34.85
N LEU A 157 -11.45 23.62 33.57
CA LEU A 157 -10.85 24.74 32.86
C LEU A 157 -11.39 26.09 33.35
N GLU A 158 -12.69 26.15 33.69
CA GLU A 158 -13.29 27.33 34.29
C GLU A 158 -12.72 27.58 35.70
N ASP A 159 -12.65 26.53 36.54
CA ASP A 159 -12.04 26.61 37.88
C ASP A 159 -10.57 27.04 37.80
N TYR A 160 -9.82 26.49 36.84
CA TYR A 160 -8.44 26.88 36.56
C TYR A 160 -8.31 28.36 36.19
N ARG A 161 -9.20 28.90 35.34
CA ARG A 161 -9.18 30.32 34.96
C ARG A 161 -9.42 31.23 36.16
N LEU A 162 -10.41 30.90 37.00
CA LEU A 162 -10.68 31.65 38.22
C LEU A 162 -9.48 31.63 39.19
N ALA A 163 -8.87 30.46 39.39
CA ALA A 163 -7.70 30.32 40.24
C ALA A 163 -6.46 31.04 39.66
N LEU A 164 -6.31 31.04 38.33
CA LEU A 164 -5.23 31.74 37.64
C LEU A 164 -5.38 33.27 37.77
N ASP A 165 -6.60 33.78 37.67
CA ASP A 165 -6.89 35.20 37.91
C ASP A 165 -6.54 35.59 39.35
N GLU A 166 -6.93 34.79 40.35
CA GLU A 166 -6.55 35.00 41.77
C GLU A 166 -5.02 34.97 41.97
N PHE A 167 -4.34 34.05 41.31
CA PHE A 167 -2.87 34.00 41.32
C PHE A 167 -2.25 35.30 40.77
N TRP A 168 -2.78 35.83 39.66
CA TRP A 168 -2.26 37.06 39.04
C TRP A 168 -2.53 38.33 39.87
N GLU A 169 -3.55 38.33 40.73
CA GLU A 169 -3.79 39.43 41.68
C GLU A 169 -2.69 39.54 42.75
N ASN A 170 -2.10 38.43 43.18
CA ASN A 170 -1.01 38.44 44.16
C ASN A 170 0.02 37.30 43.99
N PRO A 171 0.92 37.39 42.98
CA PRO A 171 1.89 36.32 42.70
C PRO A 171 2.90 36.07 43.82
N GLU A 172 3.28 37.11 44.59
CA GLU A 172 4.26 36.99 45.67
C GLU A 172 3.76 36.10 46.82
N ALA A 173 2.44 35.94 47.00
CA ALA A 173 1.88 35.03 48.00
C ALA A 173 2.21 33.56 47.71
N TYR A 174 2.48 33.20 46.46
CA TYR A 174 2.76 31.82 46.04
C TYR A 174 4.25 31.46 46.03
N LYS A 175 5.11 32.40 46.43
CA LYS A 175 6.56 32.19 46.52
C LYS A 175 6.90 31.14 47.58
N GLY A 176 7.49 30.03 47.15
CA GLY A 176 7.76 28.86 48.01
C GLY A 176 6.59 27.87 48.13
N ARG A 177 5.49 28.08 47.38
CA ARG A 177 4.30 27.21 47.27
C ARG A 177 3.99 26.93 45.80
N GLU A 178 5.01 26.54 45.04
CA GLU A 178 4.95 26.37 43.58
C GLU A 178 3.99 25.24 43.14
N ASP A 179 3.68 24.32 44.04
CA ASP A 179 2.69 23.26 43.88
C ASP A 179 1.24 23.74 43.98
N GLU A 180 1.00 24.88 44.63
CA GLU A 180 -0.31 25.54 44.71
C GLU A 180 -0.61 26.45 43.50
N ILE A 181 0.37 26.65 42.61
CA ILE A 181 0.15 27.41 41.37
C ILE A 181 -0.83 26.63 40.50
N PRO A 182 -1.94 27.25 40.04
CA PRO A 182 -2.92 26.59 39.19
C PRO A 182 -2.25 25.98 37.97
N ARG A 183 -2.58 24.72 37.68
CA ARG A 183 -2.10 24.00 36.49
C ARG A 183 -3.25 23.83 35.53
N GLU A 184 -2.97 24.07 34.26
CA GLU A 184 -3.96 23.85 33.21
C GLU A 184 -4.40 22.37 33.24
N PRO A 185 -5.71 22.10 33.25
CA PRO A 185 -6.20 20.74 33.18
C PRO A 185 -5.80 20.10 31.85
N ASN A 186 -5.59 18.79 31.84
CA ASN A 186 -5.27 18.07 30.61
C ASN A 186 -6.54 17.87 29.77
N GLN A 187 -6.49 18.23 28.49
CA GLN A 187 -7.55 17.92 27.56
C GLN A 187 -7.69 16.40 27.42
N PRO A 188 -8.92 15.84 27.49
CA PRO A 188 -9.11 14.41 27.32
C PRO A 188 -8.81 13.97 25.88
N ASP A 189 -8.14 12.83 25.75
CA ASP A 189 -7.91 12.18 24.45
C ASP A 189 -9.21 11.60 23.87
N PHE A 190 -9.32 11.68 22.55
CA PHE A 190 -10.40 11.02 21.81
C PHE A 190 -10.33 9.49 21.97
N PRO A 191 -11.47 8.78 21.89
CA PRO A 191 -11.49 7.33 21.82
C PRO A 191 -10.57 6.79 20.72
N VAL A 192 -9.64 5.91 21.09
CA VAL A 192 -8.79 5.20 20.12
C VAL A 192 -9.62 4.13 19.41
N TYR A 193 -10.37 3.33 20.16
CA TYR A 193 -11.25 2.30 19.60
C TYR A 193 -12.39 2.96 18.80
N TYR A 194 -12.63 2.46 17.58
CA TYR A 194 -13.73 2.88 16.73
C TYR A 194 -14.44 1.65 16.16
N ALA A 195 -15.76 1.70 16.04
CA ALA A 195 -16.53 0.68 15.32
C ALA A 195 -17.59 1.36 14.45
N THR A 196 -17.82 0.83 13.25
CA THR A 196 -18.92 1.29 12.40
C THR A 196 -20.26 0.84 12.98
N GLU A 197 -21.34 1.48 12.52
CA GLU A 197 -22.70 1.01 12.76
C GLU A 197 -22.88 -0.42 12.24
N VAL A 198 -23.82 -1.14 12.85
CA VAL A 198 -24.18 -2.49 12.42
C VAL A 198 -24.96 -2.41 11.12
N GLN A 199 -24.45 -3.09 10.10
CA GLN A 199 -25.05 -3.23 8.78
C GLN A 199 -25.47 -4.69 8.56
N SER A 200 -26.28 -4.95 7.54
CA SER A 200 -26.70 -6.31 7.18
C SER A 200 -26.32 -6.63 5.74
N GLY A 201 -25.86 -7.85 5.49
CA GLY A 201 -25.59 -8.27 4.12
C GLY A 201 -25.26 -9.75 3.95
N TYR A 202 -25.13 -10.18 2.70
CA TYR A 202 -24.80 -11.57 2.39
C TYR A 202 -23.29 -11.76 2.43
N LEU A 203 -22.81 -12.51 3.43
CA LEU A 203 -21.40 -12.81 3.62
C LEU A 203 -20.96 -13.97 2.73
N LEU A 204 -20.04 -13.69 1.81
CA LEU A 204 -19.43 -14.65 0.90
C LEU A 204 -17.99 -14.93 1.31
N ASN A 205 -17.73 -16.17 1.69
CA ASN A 205 -16.41 -16.73 1.90
C ASN A 205 -16.27 -17.97 1.02
N LEU A 206 -15.51 -17.85 -0.06
CA LEU A 206 -15.46 -18.84 -1.13
C LEU A 206 -14.02 -19.23 -1.43
N GLU A 207 -13.84 -20.52 -1.75
CA GLU A 207 -12.59 -21.05 -2.30
C GLU A 207 -12.36 -20.55 -3.74
N PRO A 208 -11.10 -20.55 -4.24
CA PRO A 208 -10.79 -20.12 -5.60
C PRO A 208 -11.64 -20.79 -6.67
N GLY A 209 -12.12 -19.99 -7.63
CA GLY A 209 -12.95 -20.46 -8.72
C GLY A 209 -13.92 -19.42 -9.24
N THR A 210 -14.79 -19.86 -10.14
CA THR A 210 -15.83 -19.02 -10.74
C THR A 210 -17.19 -19.51 -10.24
N TYR A 211 -17.97 -18.58 -9.72
CA TYR A 211 -19.29 -18.84 -9.15
C TYR A 211 -20.33 -17.95 -9.80
N THR A 212 -21.57 -18.41 -9.86
CA THR A 212 -22.73 -17.57 -10.12
C THR A 212 -23.42 -17.27 -8.80
N VAL A 213 -23.70 -16.01 -8.54
CA VAL A 213 -24.47 -15.55 -7.37
C VAL A 213 -25.74 -14.86 -7.85
N GLN A 214 -26.86 -15.15 -7.20
CA GLN A 214 -28.16 -14.54 -7.52
C GLN A 214 -29.08 -14.63 -6.30
N LEU A 215 -29.97 -13.67 -6.11
CA LEU A 215 -31.09 -13.85 -5.20
C LEU A 215 -32.07 -14.86 -5.79
N LYS A 216 -32.58 -15.73 -4.93
CA LYS A 216 -33.59 -16.73 -5.28
C LYS A 216 -34.78 -16.09 -6.00
N ASP A 217 -35.20 -16.71 -7.08
CA ASP A 217 -36.32 -16.26 -7.95
C ASP A 217 -36.18 -14.85 -8.56
N LYS A 218 -34.98 -14.24 -8.54
CA LYS A 218 -34.69 -12.89 -9.05
C LYS A 218 -33.54 -12.91 -10.07
N PRO A 219 -33.75 -13.41 -11.30
CA PRO A 219 -32.68 -13.60 -12.29
C PRO A 219 -31.95 -12.31 -12.70
N GLU A 220 -32.56 -11.14 -12.53
CA GLU A 220 -31.96 -9.82 -12.76
C GLU A 220 -30.77 -9.50 -11.84
N THR A 221 -30.69 -10.17 -10.69
CA THR A 221 -29.58 -10.06 -9.71
C THR A 221 -28.38 -10.92 -10.09
N LYS A 222 -28.48 -11.76 -11.12
CA LYS A 222 -27.43 -12.71 -11.47
C LYS A 222 -26.10 -12.01 -11.75
N ARG A 223 -25.04 -12.46 -11.06
CA ARG A 223 -23.65 -12.02 -11.23
C ARG A 223 -22.68 -13.19 -11.22
N THR A 224 -21.50 -12.97 -11.76
CA THR A 224 -20.38 -13.92 -11.70
C THR A 224 -19.36 -13.42 -10.68
N ALA A 225 -19.03 -14.25 -9.70
CA ALA A 225 -17.94 -14.00 -8.77
C ALA A 225 -16.70 -14.78 -9.25
N GLU A 226 -15.63 -14.07 -9.60
CA GLU A 226 -14.32 -14.67 -9.87
C GLU A 226 -13.43 -14.56 -8.62
N VAL A 227 -13.30 -15.68 -7.93
CA VAL A 227 -12.56 -15.80 -6.66
C VAL A 227 -11.13 -16.21 -6.98
N PHE A 228 -10.15 -15.42 -6.54
CA PHE A 228 -8.74 -15.67 -6.80
C PHE A 228 -7.90 -15.66 -5.53
N SER A 229 -6.86 -16.49 -5.49
CA SER A 229 -5.83 -16.46 -4.45
C SER A 229 -4.60 -15.69 -4.91
N PRO A 230 -3.81 -15.17 -3.96
CA PRO A 230 -2.43 -14.77 -4.24
C PRO A 230 -1.67 -15.91 -4.92
N ARG A 231 -0.80 -15.55 -5.87
CA ARG A 231 0.09 -16.50 -6.55
C ARG A 231 1.19 -16.98 -5.61
N ARG A 232 1.69 -16.06 -4.78
CA ARG A 232 2.75 -16.26 -3.79
C ARG A 232 2.51 -15.33 -2.61
N GLU A 233 3.03 -15.73 -1.46
CA GLU A 233 3.01 -14.98 -0.22
C GLU A 233 4.38 -15.06 0.47
N GLY A 234 4.71 -14.01 1.19
CA GLY A 234 5.90 -13.98 2.03
C GLY A 234 6.31 -12.56 2.42
N PRO A 235 7.26 -12.42 3.36
CA PRO A 235 7.72 -11.11 3.79
C PRO A 235 8.39 -10.35 2.64
N GLY A 236 8.00 -9.09 2.47
CA GLY A 236 8.74 -8.08 1.72
C GLY A 236 9.52 -7.16 2.66
N TYR A 237 10.43 -6.35 2.11
CA TYR A 237 11.30 -5.50 2.91
C TYR A 237 11.44 -4.11 2.30
N GLU A 238 11.25 -3.08 3.12
CA GLU A 238 11.74 -1.74 2.81
C GLU A 238 13.17 -1.61 3.37
N ILE A 239 14.11 -1.29 2.50
CA ILE A 239 15.53 -1.19 2.85
C ILE A 239 15.94 0.26 2.71
N ARG A 240 16.19 0.90 3.85
CA ARG A 240 16.60 2.31 3.96
C ARG A 240 18.10 2.40 4.20
N PRO A 241 18.92 2.78 3.21
CA PRO A 241 20.31 3.04 3.46
C PRO A 241 20.45 4.31 4.29
N ALA A 242 21.30 4.31 5.33
CA ALA A 242 21.44 5.43 6.25
C ALA A 242 21.80 6.77 5.57
N GLN A 243 22.45 6.72 4.41
CA GLN A 243 22.82 7.91 3.61
C GLN A 243 21.67 8.47 2.76
N LYS A 244 20.58 7.71 2.57
CA LYS A 244 19.42 8.06 1.73
C LYS A 244 18.13 7.55 2.37
N TRP A 245 17.91 7.85 3.64
CA TRP A 245 16.79 7.30 4.41
C TRP A 245 15.41 7.67 3.83
N THR A 246 15.29 8.81 3.16
CA THR A 246 14.04 9.29 2.52
C THR A 246 13.66 8.53 1.24
N PHE A 247 14.55 7.69 0.71
CA PHE A 247 14.33 6.90 -0.49
C PHE A 247 14.55 5.40 -0.19
N PRO A 248 13.59 4.73 0.49
CA PRO A 248 13.66 3.30 0.70
C PRO A 248 13.66 2.54 -0.63
N LEU A 249 14.37 1.41 -0.64
CA LEU A 249 14.36 0.44 -1.73
C LEU A 249 13.55 -0.78 -1.31
N ASN A 250 12.62 -1.20 -2.14
CA ASN A 250 11.76 -2.35 -1.82
C ASN A 250 12.41 -3.65 -2.31
N SER A 251 12.44 -4.66 -1.45
CA SER A 251 12.79 -6.04 -1.81
C SER A 251 11.60 -6.96 -1.61
N ASN A 252 10.80 -7.07 -2.66
CA ASN A 252 9.51 -7.76 -2.60
C ASN A 252 9.60 -9.21 -3.07
N GLU A 253 10.57 -9.51 -3.94
CA GLU A 253 10.69 -10.84 -4.52
C GLU A 253 11.40 -11.79 -3.54
N ILE A 254 10.85 -12.99 -3.36
CA ILE A 254 11.26 -13.95 -2.31
C ILE A 254 12.75 -14.31 -2.37
N LYS A 255 13.36 -14.33 -3.57
CA LYS A 255 14.78 -14.69 -3.77
C LYS A 255 15.63 -13.52 -4.25
N GLU A 256 15.15 -12.30 -4.01
CA GLU A 256 15.88 -11.11 -4.42
C GLU A 256 17.20 -10.98 -3.67
N THR A 257 18.21 -10.50 -4.39
CA THR A 257 19.49 -10.12 -3.81
C THR A 257 19.53 -8.61 -3.67
N VAL A 258 19.70 -8.15 -2.43
CA VAL A 258 19.89 -6.74 -2.10
C VAL A 258 21.34 -6.37 -2.40
N TYR A 259 21.52 -5.33 -3.21
CA TYR A 259 22.86 -4.84 -3.54
C TYR A 259 23.18 -3.57 -2.76
N ILE A 260 24.33 -3.56 -2.08
CA ILE A 260 24.88 -2.40 -1.38
C ILE A 260 26.24 -2.01 -1.95
N SER A 261 26.69 -0.78 -1.68
CA SER A 261 27.98 -0.28 -2.17
C SER A 261 28.95 -0.01 -1.02
N GLY A 262 29.92 -0.91 -0.80
CA GLY A 262 30.96 -0.74 0.20
C GLY A 262 30.44 -0.89 1.64
N LYS A 263 31.12 -0.26 2.59
CA LYS A 263 30.71 -0.22 4.01
C LYS A 263 29.51 0.71 4.17
N GLN A 264 28.41 0.21 4.70
CA GLN A 264 27.17 0.98 4.83
C GLN A 264 26.28 0.44 5.95
N THR A 265 25.57 1.34 6.63
CA THR A 265 24.48 1.00 7.54
C THR A 265 23.16 1.04 6.79
N VAL A 266 22.32 0.02 6.98
CA VAL A 266 20.97 -0.07 6.40
C VAL A 266 19.96 -0.34 7.49
N TYR A 267 18.75 0.18 7.33
CA TYR A 267 17.59 -0.12 8.16
C TYR A 267 16.62 -0.94 7.34
N ILE A 268 16.15 -2.07 7.89
CA ILE A 268 15.24 -2.99 7.20
C ILE A 268 13.90 -3.00 7.92
N THR A 269 12.83 -2.72 7.20
CA THR A 269 11.46 -2.74 7.73
C THR A 269 10.68 -3.83 7.00
N PRO A 270 10.34 -4.95 7.66
CA PRO A 270 9.62 -6.05 7.02
C PRO A 270 8.12 -5.78 6.96
N PHE A 271 7.46 -6.31 5.94
CA PHE A 271 6.00 -6.26 5.81
C PHE A 271 5.46 -7.56 5.22
N ASN A 272 4.19 -7.85 5.44
CA ASN A 272 3.50 -8.97 4.81
C ASN A 272 3.25 -8.67 3.33
N GLY A 273 3.69 -9.57 2.45
CA GLY A 273 3.60 -9.39 1.01
C GLY A 273 2.75 -10.46 0.33
N LEU A 274 1.88 -10.03 -0.59
CA LEU A 274 1.09 -10.92 -1.46
C LEU A 274 1.35 -10.58 -2.93
N GLU A 275 1.67 -11.59 -3.74
CA GLU A 275 1.77 -11.43 -5.18
C GLU A 275 0.41 -11.75 -5.83
N VAL A 276 -0.24 -10.74 -6.39
CA VAL A 276 -1.57 -10.88 -7.01
C VAL A 276 -1.56 -10.46 -8.48
N ASN A 277 -2.55 -10.95 -9.22
CA ASN A 277 -2.77 -10.52 -10.60
C ASN A 277 -3.26 -9.07 -10.62
N GLN A 278 -2.58 -8.21 -11.38
CA GLN A 278 -2.84 -6.77 -11.40
C GLN A 278 -4.25 -6.45 -11.91
N TYR A 279 -4.72 -7.16 -12.94
CA TYR A 279 -6.06 -6.95 -13.49
C TYR A 279 -7.15 -7.30 -12.47
N LYS A 280 -7.10 -8.51 -11.89
CA LYS A 280 -8.11 -8.97 -10.92
C LYS A 280 -8.14 -8.08 -9.67
N TYR A 281 -6.98 -7.72 -9.13
CA TYR A 281 -6.90 -6.83 -7.98
C TYR A 281 -7.44 -5.43 -8.27
N SER A 282 -7.12 -4.88 -9.45
CA SER A 282 -7.65 -3.56 -9.84
C SER A 282 -9.18 -3.60 -9.98
N LYS A 283 -9.72 -4.69 -10.57
CA LYS A 283 -11.16 -4.90 -10.72
C LYS A 283 -11.86 -5.18 -9.39
N LEU A 284 -11.20 -5.80 -8.41
CA LEU A 284 -11.70 -5.94 -7.04
C LEU A 284 -11.94 -4.56 -6.41
N LYS A 285 -10.99 -3.62 -6.55
CA LYS A 285 -11.10 -2.29 -5.93
C LYS A 285 -11.96 -1.30 -6.70
N LYS A 286 -11.94 -1.38 -8.04
CA LYS A 286 -12.57 -0.38 -8.91
C LYS A 286 -13.22 -1.05 -10.12
N LEU A 287 -14.22 -1.90 -9.87
CA LEU A 287 -14.92 -2.65 -10.91
C LEU A 287 -15.56 -1.77 -12.01
N PRO A 288 -16.32 -0.71 -11.69
CA PRO A 288 -17.16 -0.01 -12.67
C PRO A 288 -16.38 0.91 -13.62
N SER A 289 -15.05 1.00 -13.47
CA SER A 289 -14.19 1.73 -14.39
C SER A 289 -13.74 0.85 -15.57
N ILE A 290 -13.87 1.40 -16.77
CA ILE A 290 -13.41 0.77 -18.02
C ILE A 290 -11.88 0.62 -18.02
N LEU A 291 -11.18 1.56 -17.39
CA LEU A 291 -9.71 1.57 -17.34
C LEU A 291 -9.15 0.65 -16.26
N SER A 292 -9.98 0.19 -15.32
CA SER A 292 -9.54 -0.64 -14.22
C SER A 292 -8.96 -1.96 -14.71
N GLY A 293 -7.71 -2.23 -14.31
CA GLY A 293 -6.97 -3.45 -14.63
C GLY A 293 -6.40 -3.53 -16.06
N ARG A 294 -6.73 -2.58 -16.95
CA ARG A 294 -6.37 -2.65 -18.37
C ARG A 294 -4.86 -2.84 -18.59
N GLY A 295 -4.47 -3.88 -19.34
CA GLY A 295 -3.07 -4.19 -19.63
C GLY A 295 -2.34 -4.91 -18.48
N GLY A 296 -3.06 -5.25 -17.42
CA GLY A 296 -2.60 -5.98 -16.24
C GLY A 296 -2.96 -7.47 -16.26
N GLU A 297 -3.58 -8.00 -17.31
CA GLU A 297 -4.16 -9.35 -17.36
C GLU A 297 -3.08 -10.43 -17.16
N LEU A 298 -1.88 -10.18 -17.69
CA LEU A 298 -0.71 -11.06 -17.55
C LEU A 298 0.33 -10.53 -16.55
N ARG A 299 0.04 -9.44 -15.84
CA ARG A 299 0.96 -8.82 -14.89
C ARG A 299 0.63 -9.25 -13.46
N TYR A 300 1.69 -9.53 -12.72
CA TYR A 300 1.64 -9.76 -11.28
C TYR A 300 2.47 -8.70 -10.59
N PHE A 301 2.02 -8.28 -9.42
CA PHE A 301 2.78 -7.35 -8.60
C PHE A 301 2.62 -7.75 -7.13
N TRP A 302 3.61 -7.33 -6.33
CA TRP A 302 3.62 -7.56 -4.90
C TRP A 302 2.92 -6.40 -4.19
N MET A 303 1.86 -6.71 -3.46
CA MET A 303 1.22 -5.82 -2.52
C MET A 303 2.02 -5.77 -1.23
N GLN A 304 2.15 -4.56 -0.68
CA GLN A 304 2.68 -4.34 0.66
C GLN A 304 1.49 -4.17 1.60
N LEU A 305 1.36 -5.08 2.56
CA LEU A 305 0.35 -5.07 3.61
C LEU A 305 0.97 -4.55 4.92
N ASP A 306 0.44 -4.99 6.05
CA ASP A 306 0.90 -4.60 7.38
C ASP A 306 2.38 -4.92 7.63
N TYR A 307 3.06 -4.03 8.35
CA TYR A 307 4.43 -4.24 8.81
C TYR A 307 4.51 -5.38 9.83
N ILE A 308 5.58 -6.16 9.77
CA ILE A 308 5.82 -7.28 10.70
C ILE A 308 6.54 -6.71 11.94
N GLN A 309 5.78 -6.53 13.02
CA GLN A 309 6.25 -5.95 14.28
C GLN A 309 6.87 -6.98 15.24
N ASP A 310 6.46 -8.25 15.11
CA ASP A 310 6.72 -9.31 16.08
C ASP A 310 7.74 -10.34 15.57
N ALA A 311 8.92 -9.88 15.18
CA ALA A 311 10.00 -10.75 14.70
C ALA A 311 11.39 -10.28 15.16
N THR A 312 12.36 -11.19 15.11
CA THR A 312 13.77 -10.89 15.26
C THR A 312 14.48 -11.13 13.93
N LEU A 313 15.39 -10.23 13.56
CA LEU A 313 16.18 -10.37 12.35
C LEU A 313 17.50 -11.09 12.66
N GLN A 314 17.67 -12.30 12.11
CA GLN A 314 18.95 -13.00 12.15
C GLN A 314 19.79 -12.66 10.93
N VAL A 315 21.03 -12.24 11.14
CA VAL A 315 21.96 -11.84 10.08
C VAL A 315 23.16 -12.76 10.05
N PHE A 316 23.46 -13.29 8.87
CA PHE A 316 24.56 -14.20 8.62
C PHE A 316 25.62 -13.54 7.76
N LYS A 317 26.89 -13.85 8.03
CA LYS A 317 28.02 -13.52 7.17
C LYS A 317 28.79 -14.78 6.83
N ASP A 318 28.91 -15.06 5.53
CA ASP A 318 29.56 -16.24 4.98
C ASP A 318 29.05 -17.56 5.62
N GLY A 319 27.74 -17.59 5.95
CA GLY A 319 27.04 -18.73 6.55
C GLY A 319 27.03 -18.77 8.08
N ASN A 320 27.76 -17.89 8.76
CA ASN A 320 27.79 -17.83 10.23
C ASN A 320 26.85 -16.73 10.74
N LEU A 321 26.05 -17.02 11.75
CA LEU A 321 25.23 -16.01 12.44
C LEU A 321 26.16 -14.99 13.11
N ILE A 322 26.02 -13.72 12.76
CA ILE A 322 26.86 -12.63 13.29
C ILE A 322 26.11 -11.66 14.19
N THR A 323 24.80 -11.51 14.01
CA THR A 323 23.97 -10.69 14.87
C THR A 323 22.51 -11.13 14.80
N GLU A 324 21.83 -10.92 15.91
CA GLU A 324 20.37 -10.86 15.98
C GLU A 324 20.02 -9.40 16.24
N ALA A 325 19.04 -8.86 15.52
CA ALA A 325 18.63 -7.47 15.66
C ALA A 325 17.14 -7.42 16.00
N ASP A 326 16.80 -6.56 16.95
CA ASP A 326 15.42 -6.25 17.32
C ASP A 326 14.89 -5.09 16.50
N LEU A 327 13.58 -5.09 16.29
CA LEU A 327 12.88 -4.01 15.64
C LEU A 327 12.86 -2.80 16.59
N LYS A 328 13.28 -1.64 16.09
CA LYS A 328 13.35 -0.41 16.88
C LYS A 328 12.76 0.77 16.12
N GLN A 329 12.32 1.76 16.88
CA GLN A 329 11.92 3.07 16.38
C GLN A 329 13.15 3.99 16.26
N TRP A 330 13.19 4.77 15.17
CA TRP A 330 14.30 5.66 14.84
C TRP A 330 13.80 7.08 14.60
N TYR A 331 14.60 8.06 15.01
CA TYR A 331 14.34 9.47 14.76
C TYR A 331 15.46 10.11 13.95
N VAL A 332 15.10 10.88 12.94
CA VAL A 332 16.04 11.61 12.09
C VAL A 332 16.19 13.02 12.62
N GLN A 333 17.35 13.29 13.21
CA GLN A 333 17.71 14.61 13.73
C GLN A 333 18.51 15.38 12.67
N GLN A 334 18.04 16.58 12.29
CA GLN A 334 18.82 17.46 11.41
C GLN A 334 20.03 18.02 12.16
N THR A 335 21.21 18.00 11.54
CA THR A 335 22.41 18.60 12.12
C THR A 335 22.34 20.12 11.99
N PRO A 336 22.70 20.91 13.02
CA PRO A 336 22.62 22.38 12.98
C PRO A 336 23.59 23.10 12.02
N ASP A 337 24.43 22.35 11.29
CA ASP A 337 25.50 22.92 10.46
C ASP A 337 24.98 23.44 9.11
N ALA A 338 25.74 24.35 8.48
CA ALA A 338 25.40 24.97 7.20
C ALA A 338 25.32 23.94 6.05
N ALA A 339 25.96 22.79 6.21
CA ALA A 339 25.72 21.62 5.37
C ALA A 339 24.48 20.87 5.89
N LEU A 340 23.39 20.87 5.11
CA LEU A 340 22.13 20.17 5.39
C LEU A 340 22.33 18.65 5.60
N GLY A 341 22.77 18.27 6.79
CA GLY A 341 23.02 16.89 7.22
C GLY A 341 21.98 16.38 8.22
N TYR A 342 22.09 15.11 8.58
CA TYR A 342 21.25 14.48 9.58
C TYR A 342 21.96 13.32 10.26
N GLU A 343 21.50 12.99 11.46
CA GLU A 343 21.84 11.79 12.20
C GLU A 343 20.58 10.98 12.46
N ILE A 344 20.71 9.64 12.45
CA ILE A 344 19.61 8.73 12.77
C ILE A 344 19.92 8.16 14.15
N ILE A 345 19.10 8.53 15.13
CA ILE A 345 19.22 8.11 16.52
C ILE A 345 18.06 7.16 16.88
N GLU A 346 18.28 6.32 17.89
CA GLU A 346 17.21 5.50 18.46
C GLU A 346 16.17 6.42 19.10
N PHE A 347 14.88 6.12 18.91
CA PHE A 347 13.81 6.95 19.44
C PHE A 347 13.65 6.73 20.95
N ASP A 348 13.79 7.79 21.74
CA ASP A 348 13.49 7.82 23.17
C ASP A 348 12.48 8.93 23.48
N VAL A 349 11.29 8.54 23.95
CA VAL A 349 10.20 9.44 24.36
C VAL A 349 10.67 10.43 25.44
N LYS A 350 11.59 10.03 26.32
CA LYS A 350 12.10 10.90 27.39
C LYS A 350 12.95 12.05 26.86
N GLU A 351 13.71 11.81 25.80
CA GLU A 351 14.62 12.80 25.22
C GLU A 351 13.94 13.62 24.12
N LEU A 352 13.04 13.00 23.34
CA LEU A 352 12.41 13.60 22.16
C LEU A 352 11.01 14.15 22.43
N GLY A 353 10.45 13.88 23.62
CA GLY A 353 9.12 14.32 24.04
C GLY A 353 8.00 13.68 23.20
N GLU A 354 6.98 14.47 22.85
CA GLU A 354 5.80 14.02 22.10
C GLU A 354 6.04 13.91 20.58
N ARG A 355 7.28 14.06 20.10
CA ARG A 355 7.57 13.93 18.67
C ARG A 355 7.41 12.47 18.25
N PRO A 356 6.72 12.16 17.14
CA PRO A 356 6.63 10.79 16.66
C PRO A 356 7.98 10.30 16.09
N PRO A 357 8.24 8.99 16.11
CA PRO A 357 9.39 8.41 15.44
C PRO A 357 9.33 8.66 13.93
N SER A 358 10.50 8.75 13.29
CA SER A 358 10.60 8.95 11.84
C SER A 358 10.33 7.67 11.04
N PHE A 359 10.76 6.51 11.55
CA PHE A 359 10.47 5.19 10.97
C PHE A 359 10.83 4.08 11.96
N GLU A 360 10.43 2.85 11.65
CA GLU A 360 10.82 1.62 12.37
C GLU A 360 11.69 0.74 11.49
N GLY A 361 12.60 -0.03 12.07
CA GLY A 361 13.40 -0.99 11.32
C GLY A 361 14.53 -1.64 12.12
N TYR A 362 15.05 -2.75 11.61
CA TYR A 362 16.27 -3.39 12.11
C TYR A 362 17.48 -2.66 11.57
N LYS A 363 18.42 -2.27 12.44
CA LYS A 363 19.69 -1.67 12.03
C LYS A 363 20.71 -2.76 11.70
N LEU A 364 21.30 -2.72 10.51
CA LEU A 364 22.41 -3.59 10.11
C LEU A 364 23.63 -2.76 9.73
N GLU A 365 24.77 -3.11 10.31
CA GLU A 365 26.06 -2.53 9.97
C GLU A 365 26.84 -3.49 9.08
N LEU A 366 27.03 -3.12 7.81
CA LEU A 366 27.66 -3.96 6.80
C LEU A 366 29.04 -3.41 6.49
N ASP A 367 30.09 -4.22 6.64
CA ASP A 367 31.48 -3.78 6.43
C ASP A 367 31.87 -3.69 4.95
N GLY A 368 31.00 -4.15 4.05
CA GLY A 368 31.20 -4.12 2.60
C GLY A 368 32.02 -5.28 2.03
N SER A 369 32.30 -6.31 2.83
CA SER A 369 33.06 -7.49 2.44
C SER A 369 32.32 -8.79 2.78
N GLY A 370 32.49 -9.83 1.96
CA GLY A 370 31.84 -11.13 2.18
C GLY A 370 30.41 -11.22 1.64
N ARG A 371 29.74 -12.34 1.92
CA ARG A 371 28.35 -12.60 1.54
C ARG A 371 27.48 -12.53 2.78
N TYR A 372 26.53 -11.61 2.79
CA TYR A 372 25.57 -11.49 3.87
C TYR A 372 24.25 -12.14 3.48
N SER A 373 23.53 -12.66 4.46
CA SER A 373 22.11 -12.99 4.32
C SER A 373 21.38 -12.63 5.61
N PHE A 374 20.08 -12.45 5.52
CA PHE A 374 19.25 -12.28 6.69
C PHE A 374 17.95 -13.04 6.53
N ARG A 375 17.30 -13.36 7.66
CA ARG A 375 15.98 -13.97 7.73
C ARG A 375 15.26 -13.48 8.97
N LEU A 376 13.94 -13.59 8.97
CA LEU A 376 13.11 -13.29 10.13
C LEU A 376 12.82 -14.55 10.92
N VAL A 377 12.79 -14.41 12.24
CA VAL A 377 12.44 -15.46 13.20
C VAL A 377 11.29 -14.95 14.07
N ASP A 378 10.27 -15.78 14.27
CA ASP A 378 9.13 -15.45 15.13
C ASP A 378 9.47 -15.57 16.63
N LYS A 379 8.50 -15.23 17.48
CA LYS A 379 8.63 -15.30 18.95
C LYS A 379 8.91 -16.72 19.48
N ASP A 380 8.54 -17.74 18.72
CA ASP A 380 8.74 -19.16 19.07
C ASP A 380 10.08 -19.71 18.57
N GLY A 381 10.88 -18.89 17.86
CA GLY A 381 12.16 -19.28 17.31
C GLY A 381 12.08 -19.94 15.94
N ASN A 382 10.91 -19.98 15.29
CA ASN A 382 10.76 -20.54 13.95
C ASN A 382 11.12 -19.50 12.89
N VAL A 383 11.78 -19.94 11.83
CA VAL A 383 12.10 -19.09 10.69
C VAL A 383 10.82 -18.82 9.89
N LEU A 384 10.50 -17.55 9.70
CA LEU A 384 9.38 -17.17 8.83
C LEU A 384 9.66 -17.63 7.40
N ALA A 385 8.69 -18.35 6.82
CA ALA A 385 8.80 -18.88 5.46
C ALA A 385 9.06 -17.74 4.46
N ASN A 386 9.90 -17.99 3.45
CA ASN A 386 10.23 -17.04 2.38
C ASN A 386 10.86 -15.70 2.84
N SER A 387 11.29 -15.60 4.11
CA SER A 387 11.89 -14.39 4.67
C SER A 387 13.36 -14.19 4.28
N GLU A 388 14.07 -15.23 3.85
CA GLU A 388 15.51 -15.12 3.60
C GLU A 388 15.81 -14.16 2.43
N ARG A 389 16.82 -13.30 2.61
CA ARG A 389 17.38 -12.45 1.55
C ARG A 389 18.90 -12.51 1.57
N LEU A 390 19.49 -12.42 0.38
CA LEU A 390 20.93 -12.27 0.23
C LEU A 390 21.27 -10.79 0.13
N ILE A 391 22.30 -10.35 0.84
CA ILE A 391 22.90 -9.03 0.65
C ILE A 391 24.29 -9.20 0.04
N ARG A 392 24.52 -8.52 -1.10
CA ARG A 392 25.82 -8.51 -1.78
C ARG A 392 26.39 -7.10 -1.85
N SER A 393 27.66 -6.96 -1.46
CA SER A 393 28.40 -5.72 -1.66
C SER A 393 29.05 -5.67 -3.04
N ILE A 394 28.79 -4.59 -3.77
CA ILE A 394 29.46 -4.28 -5.05
C ILE A 394 30.79 -3.59 -4.74
N GLY A 395 31.84 -4.39 -4.57
CA GLY A 395 33.20 -3.91 -4.31
C GLY A 395 33.84 -3.19 -5.51
N SER A 396 34.83 -2.33 -5.25
CA SER A 396 35.58 -1.57 -6.27
C SER A 396 36.29 -2.48 -7.30
N ARG A 397 36.78 -3.65 -6.85
CA ARG A 397 37.45 -4.65 -7.71
C ARG A 397 36.52 -5.19 -8.80
N SER A 398 35.22 -5.32 -8.53
CA SER A 398 34.23 -5.75 -9.52
C SER A 398 34.00 -4.69 -10.61
N ARG A 399 34.11 -3.40 -10.28
CA ARG A 399 33.96 -2.30 -11.26
C ARG A 399 35.12 -2.30 -12.27
N PHE A 400 36.33 -2.60 -11.81
CA PHE A 400 37.50 -2.72 -12.67
C PHE A 400 37.32 -3.81 -13.74
N PHE A 401 36.83 -5.00 -13.36
CA PHE A 401 36.54 -6.08 -14.32
C PHE A 401 35.35 -5.77 -15.22
N ALA A 402 34.32 -5.08 -14.73
CA ALA A 402 33.18 -4.65 -15.55
C ALA A 402 33.60 -3.65 -16.66
N ILE A 403 34.63 -2.82 -16.41
CA ILE A 403 35.22 -1.92 -17.42
C ILE A 403 36.09 -2.69 -18.42
N LEU A 404 36.76 -3.77 -17.98
CA LEU A 404 37.60 -4.59 -18.85
C LEU A 404 36.80 -5.44 -19.85
N LEU A 405 35.61 -5.91 -19.46
CA LEU A 405 34.77 -6.76 -20.31
C LEU A 405 34.44 -6.15 -21.70
N PRO A 406 34.00 -4.88 -21.81
CA PRO A 406 33.76 -4.23 -23.11
C PRO A 406 35.04 -3.89 -23.89
N LEU A 407 36.23 -4.00 -23.29
CA LEU A 407 37.50 -3.84 -24.00
C LEU A 407 37.95 -5.12 -24.72
N ILE A 408 37.35 -6.28 -24.40
CA ILE A 408 37.67 -7.57 -25.03
C ILE A 408 37.40 -7.53 -26.55
N PRO A 409 36.24 -7.07 -27.05
CA PRO A 409 36.01 -6.95 -28.50
C PRO A 409 37.00 -6.01 -29.20
N LEU A 410 37.43 -4.93 -28.54
CA LEU A 410 38.44 -4.00 -29.09
C LEU A 410 39.81 -4.66 -29.18
N LEU A 411 40.22 -5.40 -28.16
CA LEU A 411 41.45 -6.20 -28.17
C LEU A 411 41.42 -7.27 -29.26
N VAL A 412 40.30 -8.00 -29.40
CA VAL A 412 40.12 -8.99 -30.47
C VAL A 412 40.18 -8.33 -31.85
N GLY A 413 39.49 -7.20 -32.03
CA GLY A 413 39.54 -6.43 -33.28
C GLY A 413 40.95 -5.94 -33.63
N PHE A 414 41.69 -5.46 -32.63
CA PHE A 414 43.09 -5.04 -32.79
C PHE A 414 44.01 -6.21 -33.15
N LEU A 415 43.84 -7.37 -32.50
CA LEU A 415 44.60 -8.59 -32.82
C LEU A 415 44.30 -9.10 -34.24
N ILE A 416 43.03 -9.06 -34.68
CA ILE A 416 42.63 -9.40 -36.05
C ILE A 416 43.28 -8.42 -37.05
N TRP A 417 43.34 -7.13 -36.73
CA TRP A 417 43.98 -6.12 -37.58
C TRP A 417 45.50 -6.35 -37.71
N ILE A 418 46.19 -6.65 -36.61
CA ILE A 418 47.61 -7.04 -36.64
C ILE A 418 47.82 -8.30 -37.49
N TRP A 419 46.97 -9.32 -37.31
CA TRP A 419 47.08 -10.57 -38.07
C TRP A 419 46.83 -10.37 -39.57
N ARG A 420 45.85 -9.54 -39.97
CA ARG A 420 45.63 -9.20 -41.38
C ARG A 420 46.78 -8.39 -41.97
N SER A 421 47.36 -7.46 -41.22
CA SER A 421 48.46 -6.63 -41.71
C SER A 421 49.77 -7.43 -41.87
N SER A 422 50.04 -8.43 -41.04
CA SER A 422 51.20 -9.31 -41.20
C SER A 422 51.07 -10.25 -42.41
N LEU A 423 49.86 -10.70 -42.75
CA LEU A 423 49.60 -11.44 -43.98
C LEU A 423 49.80 -10.58 -45.23
N SER A 424 49.37 -9.32 -45.22
CA SER A 424 49.58 -8.37 -46.32
C SER A 424 51.06 -7.99 -46.52
N ALA A 425 51.86 -7.97 -45.46
CA ALA A 425 53.30 -7.74 -45.55
C ALA A 425 54.06 -8.92 -46.18
N SER A 426 53.51 -10.14 -46.08
CA SER A 426 54.10 -11.34 -46.70
C SER A 426 53.93 -11.39 -48.22
N GLU A 427 52.93 -10.69 -48.81
CA GLU A 427 52.65 -10.72 -50.25
C GLU A 427 53.50 -9.73 -51.07
N LYS A 428 54.13 -8.72 -50.46
CA LYS A 428 54.99 -7.75 -51.17
C LYS A 428 56.42 -8.25 -51.42
N GLY A 429 56.68 -9.53 -51.21
CA GLY A 429 57.99 -10.15 -51.25
C GLY A 429 58.39 -10.85 -52.54
N THR A 430 57.63 -10.79 -53.64
CA THR A 430 58.05 -11.35 -54.93
C THR A 430 57.33 -10.69 -56.11
N ASP A 431 57.90 -9.63 -56.69
CA ASP A 431 57.85 -9.51 -58.15
C ASP A 431 58.99 -8.63 -58.70
N LYS A 432 59.89 -9.26 -59.46
CA LYS A 432 61.00 -8.67 -60.21
C LYS A 432 60.72 -8.97 -61.68
N THR A 433 60.44 -7.95 -62.50
CA THR A 433 60.65 -7.83 -63.97
C THR A 433 59.80 -6.66 -64.45
N SER A 434 60.17 -5.74 -65.35
CA SER A 434 61.31 -5.60 -66.27
C SER A 434 61.18 -4.19 -66.89
N ALA A 435 62.32 -3.53 -67.15
CA ALA A 435 62.41 -2.23 -67.82
C ALA A 435 62.06 -2.31 -69.33
N PRO A 436 61.56 -1.23 -69.96
CA PRO A 436 61.50 -1.12 -71.42
C PRO A 436 62.76 -0.46 -72.00
N GLN A 437 63.23 -1.01 -73.12
CA GLN A 437 64.33 -0.47 -73.96
C GLN A 437 63.89 0.77 -74.76
N ALA A 438 64.90 1.53 -75.16
CA ALA A 438 64.89 2.86 -75.75
C ALA A 438 64.23 3.01 -77.13
N VAL A 439 63.73 4.24 -77.37
CA VAL A 439 64.19 5.10 -78.49
C VAL A 439 64.65 6.42 -77.90
#